data_AF-A0A932U4T8-F1
#
_entry.id   AF-A0A932U4T8-F1
#
_cell.length_a   1.000
_cell.length_b   1.000
_cell.length_c   1.000
_cell.angle_alpha   90.00
_cell.angle_beta   90.00
_cell.angle_gamma   90.00
#
_symmetry.space_group_name_H-M   'P 1'
#
loop_
_entity.id
_entity.type
_entity.pdbx_description
1 polymer ?
#
loop_
_entity_poly.entity_id
_entity_poly.type
_entity_poly.pdbx_seq_one_letter_code
_entity_poly.pdbx_strand_id
1 'polypeptide(L)'
;MTLAMRDPVLERCPEPVEGMAAHSAQESELAAVNRKLDQLTAQVAFLAEEAETARRQRVMWTDLQEELSPIVRDLYDVAEEEMVSLRPHVELDDLLFFVRRLARNVRTFNEMLDQLESAKDFLADAAPLTREMIDEVTAQMDQMEQKGYFGFLRQGMYVTDQIVTSFSEEDVRQLGDNIVLILNTVKALTQPEMMNLANNLTSAFEEVEGHADELPTSLFGLLGQMRDPEVRRGLAVTMEVLKVISKQRPAAGNGTH
;
A
#
# COMPACT_ATOMS: atom_id res chain seq x y z
N MET A 1 -102.19 -62.11 57.64
CA MET A 1 -102.48 -63.22 56.72
C MET A 1 -101.21 -63.48 55.91
N THR A 2 -100.48 -64.51 56.33
CA THR A 2 -99.69 -65.48 55.53
C THR A 2 -98.77 -65.03 54.36
N LEU A 3 -97.47 -65.26 54.59
CA LEU A 3 -96.38 -65.75 53.70
C LEU A 3 -96.38 -65.47 52.18
N ALA A 4 -95.22 -65.03 51.67
CA ALA A 4 -94.28 -65.82 50.85
C ALA A 4 -93.06 -64.95 50.46
N MET A 5 -91.85 -65.27 50.94
CA MET A 5 -90.79 -65.99 50.19
C MET A 5 -90.40 -65.36 48.83
N ARG A 6 -89.17 -64.82 48.75
CA ARG A 6 -88.03 -65.39 47.98
C ARG A 6 -87.09 -64.32 47.40
N ASP A 7 -85.93 -64.18 48.03
CA ASP A 7 -84.65 -63.73 47.43
C ASP A 7 -84.04 -64.87 46.56
N PRO A 8 -82.92 -64.71 45.79
CA PRO A 8 -82.26 -63.50 45.24
C PRO A 8 -81.70 -63.74 43.79
N VAL A 9 -80.82 -62.84 43.34
CA VAL A 9 -79.82 -62.93 42.25
C VAL A 9 -80.25 -62.37 40.89
N LEU A 10 -79.75 -61.18 40.56
CA LEU A 10 -78.94 -60.94 39.36
C LEU A 10 -78.12 -59.64 39.53
N GLU A 11 -76.86 -59.72 39.08
CA GLU A 11 -75.96 -58.62 38.72
C GLU A 11 -75.35 -57.78 39.86
N ARG A 12 -74.27 -58.32 40.44
CA ARG A 12 -73.16 -57.47 40.90
C ARG A 12 -72.49 -56.84 39.68
N CYS A 13 -72.80 -55.57 39.42
CA CYS A 13 -71.97 -54.69 38.59
C CYS A 13 -70.55 -54.58 39.18
N PRO A 14 -69.49 -54.43 38.37
CA PRO A 14 -68.17 -54.10 38.87
C PRO A 14 -68.18 -52.68 39.46
N GLU A 15 -67.58 -52.53 40.65
CA GLU A 15 -67.30 -51.25 41.31
C GLU A 15 -66.57 -50.27 40.37
N PRO A 16 -66.85 -48.96 40.43
CA PRO A 16 -66.25 -47.98 39.54
C PRO A 16 -64.77 -47.75 39.85
N VAL A 17 -64.01 -47.55 38.77
CA VAL A 17 -62.56 -47.33 38.74
C VAL A 17 -62.21 -45.90 39.23
N GLU A 18 -62.38 -45.62 40.52
CA GLU A 18 -62.08 -44.30 41.10
C GLU A 18 -60.57 -44.02 41.28
N GLY A 19 -59.72 -45.05 41.31
CA GLY A 19 -58.27 -44.91 41.53
C GLY A 19 -57.43 -44.41 40.34
N MET A 20 -57.83 -44.69 39.09
CA MET A 20 -57.06 -44.31 37.89
C MET A 20 -57.35 -42.87 37.42
N ALA A 21 -58.52 -42.31 37.76
CA ALA A 21 -58.87 -40.92 37.43
C ALA A 21 -58.11 -39.91 38.30
N ALA A 22 -57.89 -40.22 39.59
CA ALA A 22 -57.15 -39.35 40.50
C ALA A 22 -55.64 -39.28 40.16
N HIS A 23 -55.03 -40.43 39.83
CA HIS A 23 -53.61 -40.50 39.46
C HIS A 23 -53.31 -39.80 38.13
N SER A 24 -54.19 -39.94 37.12
CA SER A 24 -54.04 -39.28 35.82
C SER A 24 -54.28 -37.76 35.86
N ALA A 25 -55.18 -37.29 36.75
CA ALA A 25 -55.37 -35.87 36.99
C ALA A 25 -54.14 -35.21 37.64
N GLN A 26 -53.54 -35.89 38.63
CA GLN A 26 -52.33 -35.40 39.31
C GLN A 26 -51.09 -35.44 38.39
N GLU A 27 -50.96 -36.48 37.55
CA GLU A 27 -49.91 -36.54 36.52
C GLU A 27 -50.07 -35.46 35.44
N SER A 28 -51.31 -35.11 35.07
CA SER A 28 -51.58 -34.02 34.13
C SER A 28 -51.19 -32.65 34.71
N GLU A 29 -51.43 -32.42 36.00
CA GLU A 29 -51.03 -31.19 36.68
C GLU A 29 -49.51 -31.08 36.82
N LEU A 30 -48.83 -32.17 37.20
CA LEU A 30 -47.36 -32.26 37.18
C LEU A 30 -46.77 -32.03 35.79
N ALA A 31 -47.38 -32.59 34.74
CA ALA A 31 -46.96 -32.37 33.35
C ALA A 31 -47.23 -30.93 32.87
N ALA A 32 -48.24 -30.25 33.41
CA ALA A 32 -48.51 -28.85 33.12
C ALA A 32 -47.52 -27.92 33.83
N VAL A 33 -47.13 -28.25 35.07
CA VAL A 33 -46.11 -27.52 35.83
C VAL A 33 -44.73 -27.68 35.20
N ASN A 34 -44.33 -28.90 34.81
CA ASN A 34 -43.06 -29.12 34.11
C ASN A 34 -42.98 -28.33 32.80
N ARG A 35 -44.06 -28.31 32.02
CA ARG A 35 -44.11 -27.47 30.79
C ARG A 35 -43.94 -25.98 31.08
N LYS A 36 -44.51 -25.46 32.17
CA LYS A 36 -44.30 -24.07 32.60
C LYS A 36 -42.86 -23.82 33.06
N LEU A 37 -42.25 -24.77 33.77
CA LEU A 37 -40.86 -24.69 34.20
C LEU A 37 -39.90 -24.71 33.02
N ASP A 38 -40.13 -25.56 32.02
CA ASP A 38 -39.34 -25.60 30.80
C ASP A 38 -39.45 -24.28 30.02
N GLN A 39 -40.66 -23.74 29.92
CA GLN A 39 -40.90 -22.46 29.24
C GLN A 39 -40.26 -21.28 29.98
N LEU A 40 -40.24 -21.28 31.32
CA LEU A 40 -39.54 -20.29 32.12
C LEU A 40 -38.02 -20.47 32.03
N THR A 41 -37.54 -21.71 32.00
CA THR A 41 -36.11 -22.01 31.87
C THR A 41 -35.57 -21.51 30.54
N ALA A 42 -36.30 -21.71 29.44
CA ALA A 42 -35.94 -21.17 28.14
C ALA A 42 -35.93 -19.63 28.11
N GLN A 43 -36.91 -18.98 28.74
CA GLN A 43 -36.95 -17.51 28.84
C GLN A 43 -35.82 -16.96 29.70
N VAL A 44 -35.52 -17.61 30.83
CA VAL A 44 -34.42 -17.21 31.71
C VAL A 44 -33.06 -17.45 31.05
N ALA A 45 -32.90 -18.53 30.28
CA ALA A 45 -31.66 -18.79 29.53
C ALA A 45 -31.41 -17.69 28.48
N PHE A 46 -32.45 -17.29 27.75
CA PHE A 46 -32.37 -16.18 26.79
C PHE A 46 -32.01 -14.84 27.48
N LEU A 47 -32.67 -14.51 28.59
CA LEU A 47 -32.36 -13.30 29.37
C LEU A 47 -30.98 -13.35 30.03
N ALA A 48 -30.49 -14.54 30.40
CA ALA A 48 -29.17 -14.72 30.99
C ALA A 48 -28.05 -14.44 29.97
N GLU A 49 -28.22 -14.89 28.73
CA GLU A 49 -27.27 -14.63 27.63
C GLU A 49 -27.18 -13.14 27.30
N GLU A 50 -28.33 -12.45 27.26
CA GLU A 50 -28.39 -11.00 27.07
C GLU A 50 -27.76 -10.24 28.25
N ALA A 51 -28.00 -10.70 29.49
CA ALA A 51 -27.42 -10.12 30.70
C ALA A 51 -25.89 -10.29 30.78
N GLU A 52 -25.34 -11.42 30.31
CA GLU A 52 -23.90 -11.63 30.25
C GLU A 52 -23.22 -10.70 29.24
N THR A 53 -23.86 -10.50 28.08
CA THR A 53 -23.37 -9.58 27.04
C THR A 53 -23.39 -8.14 27.54
N ALA A 54 -24.48 -7.73 28.20
CA ALA A 54 -24.59 -6.43 28.84
C ALA A 54 -23.57 -6.24 29.97
N ARG A 55 -23.27 -7.30 30.73
CA ARG A 55 -22.26 -7.24 31.80
C ARG A 55 -20.85 -7.02 31.24
N ARG A 56 -20.47 -7.72 30.16
CA ARG A 56 -19.18 -7.54 29.48
C ARG A 56 -19.01 -6.10 28.98
N GLN A 57 -20.07 -5.54 28.38
CA GLN A 57 -20.06 -4.15 27.93
C GLN A 57 -19.90 -3.16 29.09
N ARG A 58 -20.58 -3.39 30.23
CA ARG A 58 -20.44 -2.51 31.41
C ARG A 58 -19.03 -2.52 32.00
N VAL A 59 -18.39 -3.69 32.08
CA VAL A 59 -17.01 -3.81 32.56
C VAL A 59 -16.07 -3.04 31.64
N MET A 60 -16.17 -3.26 30.32
CA MET A 60 -15.35 -2.55 29.35
C MET A 60 -15.58 -1.02 29.37
N TRP A 61 -16.81 -0.57 29.61
CA TRP A 61 -17.09 0.86 29.83
C TRP A 61 -16.41 1.36 31.10
N THR A 62 -16.50 0.60 32.20
CA THR A 62 -15.91 1.01 33.48
C THR A 62 -14.39 1.14 33.37
N ASP A 63 -13.75 0.19 32.68
CA ASP A 63 -12.31 0.21 32.41
C ASP A 63 -11.94 1.41 31.52
N LEU A 64 -12.70 1.67 30.46
CA LEU A 64 -12.51 2.84 29.60
C LEU A 64 -12.68 4.15 30.38
N GLN A 65 -13.62 4.22 31.31
CA GLN A 65 -13.83 5.39 32.17
C GLN A 65 -12.64 5.61 33.10
N GLU A 66 -12.07 4.52 33.63
CA GLU A 66 -10.88 4.57 34.48
C GLU A 66 -9.65 5.02 33.69
N GLU A 67 -9.51 4.58 32.44
CA GLU A 67 -8.45 5.00 31.51
C GLU A 67 -8.63 6.43 30.97
N LEU A 68 -9.86 6.88 30.75
CA LEU A 68 -10.16 8.26 30.32
C LEU A 68 -10.06 9.27 31.46
N SER A 69 -10.29 8.84 32.70
CA SER A 69 -10.23 9.70 33.89
C SER A 69 -8.94 10.54 33.98
N PRO A 70 -7.71 9.99 33.78
CA PRO A 70 -6.50 10.81 33.77
C PRO A 70 -6.45 11.78 32.59
N ILE A 71 -6.83 11.38 31.38
CA ILE A 71 -6.83 12.27 30.20
C ILE A 71 -7.79 13.45 30.40
N VAL A 72 -8.96 13.20 30.99
CA VAL A 72 -9.94 14.25 31.29
C VAL A 72 -9.41 15.19 32.38
N ARG A 73 -8.69 14.67 33.39
CA ARG A 73 -8.04 15.49 34.41
C ARG A 73 -6.91 16.33 33.83
N ASP A 74 -6.05 15.72 33.03
CA ASP A 74 -4.95 16.42 32.34
C ASP A 74 -5.50 17.50 31.40
N LEU A 75 -6.61 17.23 30.69
CA LEU A 75 -7.29 18.24 29.88
C LEU A 75 -7.90 19.35 30.74
N TYR A 76 -8.39 19.04 31.93
CA TYR A 76 -8.93 20.02 32.88
C TYR A 76 -7.81 20.91 33.46
N ASP A 77 -6.67 20.31 33.81
CA ASP A 77 -5.50 21.00 34.32
C ASP A 77 -4.89 21.91 33.23
N VAL A 78 -4.78 21.41 31.99
CA VAL A 78 -4.35 22.20 30.82
C VAL A 78 -5.37 23.30 30.49
N ALA A 79 -6.67 23.01 30.56
CA ALA A 79 -7.71 24.01 30.35
C ALA A 79 -7.70 25.08 31.46
N GLU A 80 -7.37 24.74 32.71
CA GLU A 80 -7.23 25.70 33.80
C GLU A 80 -6.00 26.61 33.63
N GLU A 81 -4.88 26.04 33.15
CA GLU A 81 -3.63 26.76 32.87
C GLU A 81 -3.76 27.65 31.61
N GLU A 82 -4.47 27.20 30.57
CA GLU A 82 -4.74 27.92 29.31
C GLU A 82 -6.01 28.80 29.35
N MET A 83 -6.90 28.67 30.35
CA MET A 83 -8.07 29.56 30.54
C MET A 83 -7.68 31.01 30.86
N VAL A 84 -6.40 31.29 31.12
CA VAL A 84 -5.86 32.65 31.21
C VAL A 84 -5.54 33.22 29.82
N SER A 85 -5.27 32.37 28.80
CA SER A 85 -4.91 32.77 27.43
C SER A 85 -6.12 32.85 26.47
N LEU A 86 -7.18 32.05 26.69
CA LEU A 86 -8.34 31.94 25.78
C LEU A 86 -9.59 32.76 26.14
N ARG A 87 -9.49 33.70 27.10
CA ARG A 87 -10.64 34.54 27.52
C ARG A 87 -11.38 35.34 26.43
N PRO A 88 -10.88 35.59 25.20
CA PRO A 88 -11.68 36.31 24.20
C PRO A 88 -12.51 35.44 23.22
N HIS A 89 -12.42 34.09 23.21
CA HIS A 89 -12.93 33.32 22.05
C HIS A 89 -13.87 32.14 22.35
N VAL A 90 -14.24 31.89 23.61
CA VAL A 90 -15.24 30.84 23.93
C VAL A 90 -16.24 31.41 24.93
N GLU A 91 -17.31 32.00 24.43
CA GLU A 91 -18.45 32.40 25.26
C GLU A 91 -19.33 31.17 25.57
N LEU A 92 -19.99 31.18 26.73
CA LEU A 92 -20.93 30.10 27.11
C LEU A 92 -22.07 29.95 26.08
N ASP A 93 -22.42 31.05 25.40
CA ASP A 93 -23.39 31.08 24.31
C ASP A 93 -22.91 30.36 23.05
N ASP A 94 -21.61 30.38 22.72
CA ASP A 94 -21.05 29.62 21.59
C ASP A 94 -21.10 28.12 21.83
N LEU A 95 -20.91 27.70 23.08
CA LEU A 95 -21.01 26.30 23.51
C LEU A 95 -22.46 25.81 23.40
N LEU A 96 -23.44 26.63 23.81
CA LEU A 96 -24.86 26.34 23.62
C LEU A 96 -25.27 26.35 22.13
N PHE A 97 -24.72 27.25 21.33
CA PHE A 97 -24.92 27.28 19.89
C PHE A 97 -24.38 26.00 19.23
N PHE A 98 -23.20 25.54 19.63
CA PHE A 98 -22.60 24.31 19.14
C PHE A 98 -23.42 23.08 19.55
N VAL A 99 -23.84 22.96 20.81
CA VAL A 99 -24.72 21.86 21.27
C VAL A 99 -26.04 21.87 20.50
N ARG A 100 -26.63 23.04 20.24
CA ARG A 100 -27.86 23.15 19.45
C ARG A 100 -27.64 22.82 17.97
N ARG A 101 -26.47 23.17 17.41
CA ARG A 101 -26.04 22.82 16.05
C ARG A 101 -25.83 21.31 15.92
N LEU A 102 -25.18 20.68 16.89
CA LEU A 102 -25.02 19.23 16.97
C LEU A 102 -26.38 18.55 17.08
N ALA A 103 -27.24 18.98 18.02
CA ALA A 103 -28.59 18.44 18.21
C ALA A 103 -29.45 18.54 16.92
N ARG A 104 -29.31 19.64 16.17
CA ARG A 104 -29.99 19.82 14.89
C ARG A 104 -29.41 18.92 13.78
N ASN A 105 -28.13 18.61 13.85
CA ASN A 105 -27.41 17.79 12.87
C ASN A 105 -27.30 16.31 13.26
N VAL A 106 -27.94 15.86 14.35
CA VAL A 106 -27.91 14.46 14.82
C VAL A 106 -28.27 13.48 13.70
N ARG A 107 -29.19 13.84 12.80
CA ARG A 107 -29.51 13.00 11.63
C ARG A 107 -28.33 12.78 10.70
N THR A 108 -27.60 13.83 10.36
CA THR A 108 -26.39 13.74 9.53
C THR A 108 -25.28 12.98 10.24
N PHE A 109 -25.16 13.13 11.57
CA PHE A 109 -24.22 12.33 12.36
C PHE A 109 -24.60 10.86 12.39
N ASN A 110 -25.89 10.53 12.53
CA ASN A 110 -26.36 9.14 12.47
C ASN A 110 -26.11 8.55 11.08
N GLU A 111 -26.40 9.27 10.00
CA GLU A 111 -26.08 8.83 8.64
C GLU A 111 -24.58 8.59 8.43
N MET A 112 -23.70 9.42 9.03
CA MET A 112 -22.25 9.19 9.02
C MET A 112 -21.85 7.98 9.87
N LEU A 113 -22.49 7.76 11.02
CA LEU A 113 -22.25 6.60 11.87
C LEU A 113 -22.68 5.31 11.16
N ASP A 114 -23.82 5.31 10.47
CA ASP A 114 -24.29 4.20 9.64
C ASP A 114 -23.32 3.91 8.48
N GLN A 115 -22.73 4.96 7.89
CA GLN A 115 -21.67 4.80 6.87
C GLN A 115 -20.38 4.23 7.46
N LEU A 116 -19.99 4.65 8.67
CA LEU A 116 -18.84 4.09 9.37
C LEU A 116 -19.06 2.63 9.76
N GLU A 117 -20.29 2.27 10.16
CA GLU A 117 -20.68 0.88 10.41
C GLU A 117 -20.58 0.06 9.14
N SER A 118 -21.14 0.55 8.02
CA SER A 118 -21.03 -0.11 6.71
C SER A 118 -19.57 -0.23 6.23
N ALA A 119 -18.74 0.79 6.47
CA ALA A 119 -17.32 0.77 6.12
C ALA A 119 -16.55 -0.22 7.00
N LYS A 120 -16.88 -0.31 8.28
CA LYS A 120 -16.30 -1.27 9.22
C LYS A 120 -16.71 -2.70 8.86
N ASP A 121 -17.98 -2.93 8.52
CA ASP A 121 -18.48 -4.23 8.08
C ASP A 121 -17.79 -4.66 6.79
N PHE A 122 -17.68 -3.76 5.82
CA PHE A 122 -16.88 -4.00 4.62
C PHE A 122 -15.42 -4.31 4.94
N LEU A 123 -14.79 -3.58 5.87
CA LEU A 123 -13.41 -3.82 6.29
C LEU A 123 -13.27 -5.16 7.01
N ALA A 124 -14.26 -5.56 7.81
CA ALA A 124 -14.27 -6.84 8.51
C ALA A 124 -14.41 -8.01 7.52
N ASP A 125 -15.27 -7.85 6.51
CA ASP A 125 -15.48 -8.84 5.43
C ASP A 125 -14.28 -8.90 4.48
N ALA A 126 -13.62 -7.77 4.22
CA ALA A 126 -12.43 -7.67 3.37
C ALA A 126 -11.12 -7.93 4.13
N ALA A 127 -11.12 -7.94 5.46
CA ALA A 127 -9.92 -8.17 6.29
C ALA A 127 -9.19 -9.49 5.96
N PRO A 128 -9.87 -10.63 5.71
CA PRO A 128 -9.20 -11.86 5.35
C PRO A 128 -8.52 -11.77 3.99
N LEU A 129 -9.21 -11.20 3.00
CA LEU A 129 -8.69 -11.04 1.64
C LEU A 129 -7.52 -10.05 1.58
N THR A 130 -7.60 -8.95 2.33
CA THR A 130 -6.55 -7.93 2.38
C THR A 130 -5.27 -8.46 3.00
N ARG A 131 -5.33 -9.35 4.00
CA ARG A 131 -4.13 -9.97 4.58
C ARG A 131 -3.37 -10.79 3.55
N GLU A 132 -4.05 -11.67 2.81
CA GLU A 132 -3.42 -12.47 1.76
C GLU A 132 -2.84 -11.59 0.64
N MET A 133 -3.54 -10.51 0.26
CA MET A 133 -3.03 -9.55 -0.71
C MET A 133 -1.81 -8.76 -0.20
N ILE A 134 -1.80 -8.35 1.07
CA ILE A 134 -0.67 -7.66 1.68
C ILE A 134 0.55 -8.58 1.74
N ASP A 135 0.36 -9.84 2.09
CA ASP A 135 1.44 -10.83 2.15
C ASP A 135 2.05 -11.07 0.76
N GLU A 136 1.22 -11.19 -0.28
CA GLU A 136 1.68 -11.33 -1.67
C GLU A 136 2.40 -10.07 -2.17
N VAL A 137 1.86 -8.88 -1.89
CA VAL A 137 2.50 -7.61 -2.26
C VAL A 137 3.84 -7.45 -1.53
N THR A 138 3.91 -7.81 -0.25
CA THR A 138 5.14 -7.76 0.53
C THR A 138 6.17 -8.74 -0.01
N ALA A 139 5.77 -9.97 -0.33
CA ALA A 139 6.66 -10.96 -0.95
C ALA A 139 7.19 -10.50 -2.33
N GLN A 140 6.35 -9.86 -3.14
CA GLN A 140 6.78 -9.29 -4.41
C GLN A 140 7.72 -8.10 -4.21
N MET A 141 7.45 -7.21 -3.26
CA MET A 141 8.32 -6.10 -2.91
C MET A 141 9.68 -6.57 -2.40
N ASP A 142 9.72 -7.55 -1.51
CA ASP A 142 10.97 -8.16 -1.03
C ASP A 142 11.77 -8.77 -2.19
N GLN A 143 11.09 -9.46 -3.11
CA GLN A 143 11.75 -10.00 -4.30
C GLN A 143 12.29 -8.90 -5.22
N MET A 144 11.57 -7.78 -5.37
CA MET A 144 12.04 -6.61 -6.10
C MET A 144 13.25 -5.95 -5.42
N GLU A 145 13.25 -5.87 -4.08
CA GLU A 145 14.38 -5.37 -3.31
C GLU A 145 15.61 -6.27 -3.45
N GLN A 146 15.44 -7.59 -3.33
CA GLN A 146 16.51 -8.55 -3.47
C GLN A 146 17.12 -8.56 -4.89
N LYS A 147 16.30 -8.33 -5.92
CA LYS A 147 16.75 -8.14 -7.30
C LYS A 147 17.35 -6.75 -7.55
N GLY A 148 17.31 -5.84 -6.57
CA GLY A 148 17.92 -4.52 -6.63
C GLY A 148 17.10 -3.44 -7.35
N TYR A 149 15.82 -3.68 -7.64
CA TYR A 149 14.96 -2.71 -8.34
C TYR A 149 14.83 -1.38 -7.58
N PHE A 150 14.67 -1.42 -6.26
CA PHE A 150 14.63 -0.20 -5.44
C PHE A 150 15.95 0.56 -5.44
N GLY A 151 17.08 -0.16 -5.44
CA GLY A 151 18.41 0.43 -5.58
C GLY A 151 18.58 1.12 -6.92
N PHE A 152 18.18 0.46 -8.01
CA PHE A 152 18.18 1.01 -9.36
C PHE A 152 17.28 2.25 -9.48
N LEU A 153 16.04 2.20 -8.96
CA LEU A 153 15.12 3.34 -8.96
C LEU A 153 15.68 4.53 -8.18
N ARG A 154 16.26 4.29 -6.99
CA ARG A 154 16.85 5.35 -6.16
C ARG A 154 18.03 6.02 -6.86
N GLN A 155 18.92 5.23 -7.46
CA GLN A 155 20.05 5.75 -8.24
C GLN A 155 19.58 6.42 -9.54
N GLY A 156 18.56 5.88 -10.19
CA GLY A 156 17.93 6.47 -11.36
C GLY A 156 17.32 7.84 -11.06
N MET A 157 16.66 7.99 -9.92
CA MET A 157 16.14 9.29 -9.46
C MET A 157 17.26 10.29 -9.18
N TYR A 158 18.39 9.86 -8.59
CA TYR A 158 19.56 10.73 -8.41
C TYR A 158 20.14 11.20 -9.75
N VAL A 159 20.30 10.30 -10.73
CA VAL A 159 20.77 10.66 -12.08
C VAL A 159 19.78 11.60 -12.76
N THR A 160 18.48 11.34 -12.64
CA THR A 160 17.43 12.19 -13.20
C THR A 160 17.44 13.57 -12.57
N ASP A 161 17.61 13.67 -11.25
CA ASP A 161 17.72 14.93 -10.52
C ASP A 161 18.96 15.71 -10.95
N GLN A 162 20.11 15.04 -11.13
CA GLN A 162 21.31 15.66 -11.69
C GLN A 162 21.09 16.18 -13.11
N ILE A 163 20.36 15.43 -13.95
CA ILE A 163 20.02 15.89 -15.31
C ILE A 163 19.09 17.11 -15.25
N VAL A 164 18.04 17.06 -14.43
CA VAL A 164 17.08 18.18 -14.30
C VAL A 164 17.71 19.42 -13.67
N THR A 165 18.69 19.27 -12.78
CA THR A 165 19.39 20.40 -12.16
C THR A 165 20.54 20.94 -13.02
N SER A 166 21.15 20.12 -13.88
CA SER A 166 22.25 20.54 -14.76
C SER A 166 21.80 21.02 -16.13
N PHE A 167 20.63 20.59 -16.60
CA PHE A 167 20.04 21.00 -17.87
C PHE A 167 18.81 21.87 -17.61
N SER A 168 18.84 23.10 -18.09
CA SER A 168 17.67 23.97 -18.09
C SER A 168 16.58 23.42 -19.04
N GLU A 169 15.34 23.87 -18.89
CA GLU A 169 14.24 23.50 -19.80
C GLU A 169 14.58 23.78 -21.27
N GLU A 170 15.39 24.83 -21.51
CA GLU A 170 15.90 25.21 -22.82
C GLU A 170 16.94 24.20 -23.35
N ASP A 171 17.83 23.70 -22.49
CA ASP A 171 18.81 22.69 -22.88
C ASP A 171 18.14 21.35 -23.24
N VAL A 172 17.10 20.98 -22.50
CA VAL A 172 16.31 19.77 -22.79
C VAL A 172 15.55 19.92 -24.12
N ARG A 173 15.04 21.12 -24.42
CA ARG A 173 14.36 21.40 -25.68
C ARG A 173 15.33 21.34 -26.87
N GLN A 174 16.51 21.97 -26.75
CA GLN A 174 17.56 21.89 -27.77
C GLN A 174 18.08 20.45 -27.96
N LEU A 175 18.18 19.67 -26.89
CA LEU A 175 18.53 18.26 -26.96
C LEU A 175 17.44 17.46 -27.69
N GLY A 176 16.16 17.72 -27.40
CA GLY A 176 15.02 17.12 -28.10
C GLY A 176 15.01 17.43 -29.59
N ASP A 177 15.27 18.69 -29.96
CA ASP A 177 15.30 19.13 -31.36
C ASP A 177 16.46 18.49 -32.15
N ASN A 178 17.56 18.18 -31.47
CA ASN A 178 18.75 17.56 -32.08
C ASN A 178 18.92 16.06 -31.75
N ILE A 179 17.95 15.42 -31.10
CA ILE A 179 18.09 14.06 -30.60
C ILE A 179 18.34 13.06 -31.74
N VAL A 180 17.70 13.27 -32.90
CA VAL A 180 17.87 12.43 -34.08
C VAL A 180 19.31 12.53 -34.62
N LEU A 181 19.91 13.73 -34.62
CA LEU A 181 21.30 13.91 -35.03
C LEU A 181 22.23 13.17 -34.08
N ILE A 182 22.06 13.37 -32.77
CA ILE A 182 22.89 12.73 -31.74
C ILE A 182 22.79 11.20 -31.83
N LEU A 183 21.57 10.66 -31.93
CA LEU A 183 21.37 9.21 -32.06
C LEU A 183 21.99 8.66 -33.36
N ASN A 184 21.90 9.39 -34.47
CA ASN A 184 22.58 9.00 -35.70
C ASN A 184 24.10 9.09 -35.60
N THR A 185 24.65 10.08 -34.88
CA THR A 185 26.09 10.18 -34.61
C THR A 185 26.57 9.04 -33.72
N VAL A 186 25.87 8.75 -32.61
CA VAL A 186 26.20 7.59 -31.75
C VAL A 186 26.12 6.31 -32.56
N LYS A 187 25.06 6.12 -33.35
CA LYS A 187 24.94 4.98 -34.26
C LYS A 187 26.13 4.90 -35.22
N ALA A 188 26.55 6.02 -35.82
CA ALA A 188 27.69 6.10 -36.73
C ALA A 188 29.02 5.77 -36.03
N LEU A 189 29.22 6.22 -34.79
CA LEU A 189 30.40 5.89 -34.00
C LEU A 189 30.44 4.41 -33.59
N THR A 190 29.28 3.81 -33.34
CA THR A 190 29.15 2.38 -33.04
C THR A 190 29.17 1.49 -34.29
N GLN A 191 29.34 2.06 -35.49
CA GLN A 191 29.47 1.26 -36.71
C GLN A 191 30.73 0.38 -36.65
N PRO A 192 30.69 -0.85 -37.21
CA PRO A 192 31.82 -1.77 -37.20
C PRO A 192 33.12 -1.14 -37.71
N GLU A 193 33.04 -0.30 -38.74
CA GLU A 193 34.18 0.37 -39.35
C GLU A 193 34.89 1.31 -38.35
N MET A 194 34.13 2.08 -37.58
CA MET A 194 34.66 3.01 -36.58
C MET A 194 35.21 2.27 -35.36
N MET A 195 34.54 1.20 -34.91
CA MET A 195 35.01 0.35 -33.83
C MET A 195 36.32 -0.37 -34.21
N ASN A 196 36.43 -0.85 -35.44
CA ASN A 196 37.65 -1.48 -35.94
C ASN A 196 38.79 -0.47 -36.04
N LEU A 197 38.53 0.75 -36.51
CA LEU A 197 39.53 1.82 -36.51
C LEU A 197 40.01 2.15 -35.09
N ALA A 198 39.08 2.29 -34.14
CA ALA A 198 39.41 2.55 -32.74
C ALA A 198 40.27 1.43 -32.14
N ASN A 199 39.87 0.17 -32.33
CA ASN A 199 40.64 -0.99 -31.85
C ASN A 199 42.05 -1.04 -32.47
N ASN A 200 42.17 -0.85 -33.78
CA ASN A 200 43.45 -0.85 -34.47
C ASN A 200 44.37 0.27 -33.99
N LEU A 201 43.82 1.47 -33.75
CA LEU A 201 44.57 2.59 -33.19
C LEU A 201 45.03 2.29 -31.77
N THR A 202 44.14 1.79 -30.90
CA THR A 202 44.48 1.42 -29.52
C THR A 202 45.58 0.37 -29.49
N SER A 203 45.48 -0.69 -30.28
CA SER A 203 46.53 -1.72 -30.37
C SER A 203 47.86 -1.16 -30.89
N ALA A 204 47.83 -0.25 -31.88
CA ALA A 204 49.04 0.41 -32.36
C ALA A 204 49.68 1.31 -31.29
N PHE A 205 48.88 1.99 -30.46
CA PHE A 205 49.41 2.76 -29.33
C PHE A 205 50.03 1.87 -28.25
N GLU A 206 49.38 0.76 -27.89
CA GLU A 206 49.92 -0.22 -26.92
C GLU A 206 51.25 -0.83 -27.40
N GLU A 207 51.38 -1.11 -28.70
CA GLU A 207 52.61 -1.64 -29.30
C GLU A 207 53.76 -0.63 -29.29
N VAL A 208 53.45 0.65 -29.55
CA VAL A 208 54.42 1.76 -29.52
C VAL A 208 54.83 2.10 -28.09
N GLU A 209 53.90 2.11 -27.13
CA GLU A 209 54.19 2.36 -25.71
C GLU A 209 55.08 1.27 -25.11
N GLY A 210 54.91 0.01 -25.55
CA GLY A 210 55.78 -1.11 -25.19
C GLY A 210 57.23 -0.99 -25.68
N HIS A 211 57.51 -0.13 -26.66
CA HIS A 211 58.85 0.10 -27.25
C HIS A 211 59.25 1.58 -27.26
N ALA A 212 58.60 2.42 -26.43
CA ALA A 212 58.77 3.87 -26.44
C ALA A 212 60.23 4.32 -26.20
N ASP A 213 60.99 3.53 -25.44
CA ASP A 213 62.39 3.80 -25.12
C ASP A 213 63.37 3.51 -26.28
N GLU A 214 62.95 2.77 -27.32
CA GLU A 214 63.80 2.38 -28.46
C GLU A 214 63.60 3.26 -29.71
N LEU A 215 62.68 4.22 -29.65
CA LEU A 215 62.36 5.07 -30.79
C LEU A 215 63.50 6.08 -31.06
N PRO A 216 64.02 6.17 -32.29
CA PRO A 216 65.07 7.14 -32.62
C PRO A 216 64.49 8.55 -32.65
N THR A 217 64.62 9.27 -31.53
CA THR A 217 64.14 10.66 -31.35
C THR A 217 65.02 11.72 -32.03
N SER A 218 66.15 11.31 -32.62
CA SER A 218 67.07 12.23 -33.30
C SER A 218 66.47 12.78 -34.60
N LEU A 219 66.73 14.07 -34.89
CA LEU A 219 66.26 14.76 -36.11
C LEU A 219 66.61 14.02 -37.41
N PHE A 220 67.80 13.40 -37.48
CA PHE A 220 68.20 12.58 -38.64
C PHE A 220 67.51 11.23 -38.68
N GLY A 221 67.24 10.61 -37.51
CA GLY A 221 66.47 9.37 -37.41
C GLY A 221 65.06 9.53 -37.93
N LEU A 222 64.37 10.61 -37.51
CA LEU A 222 63.03 10.95 -38.00
C LEU A 222 63.00 11.24 -39.51
N LEU A 223 64.01 11.96 -40.02
CA LEU A 223 64.13 12.23 -41.46
C LEU A 223 64.36 10.94 -42.27
N GLY A 224 65.10 9.99 -41.70
CA GLY A 224 65.29 8.65 -42.27
C GLY A 224 63.99 7.84 -42.32
N GLN A 225 63.15 7.91 -41.28
CA GLN A 225 61.86 7.22 -41.21
C GLN A 225 60.86 7.71 -42.27
N MET A 226 60.87 9.00 -42.64
CA MET A 226 60.05 9.49 -43.75
C MET A 226 60.39 8.85 -45.10
N ARG A 227 61.55 8.22 -45.21
CA ARG A 227 61.96 7.49 -46.42
C ARG A 227 61.35 6.09 -46.49
N ASP A 228 60.82 5.57 -45.38
CA ASP A 228 60.14 4.29 -45.29
C ASP A 228 58.86 4.26 -46.16
N PRO A 229 58.65 3.21 -46.97
CA PRO A 229 57.44 3.07 -47.78
C PRO A 229 56.13 3.02 -46.98
N GLU A 230 56.11 2.46 -45.77
CA GLU A 230 54.92 2.37 -44.91
C GLU A 230 54.51 3.74 -44.38
N VAL A 231 55.47 4.52 -43.88
CA VAL A 231 55.26 5.90 -43.40
C VAL A 231 54.73 6.78 -44.54
N ARG A 232 55.30 6.66 -45.74
CA ARG A 232 54.84 7.42 -46.91
C ARG A 232 53.42 7.05 -47.33
N ARG A 233 53.07 5.76 -47.23
CA ARG A 233 51.72 5.28 -47.53
C ARG A 233 50.71 5.82 -46.52
N GLY A 234 51.04 5.83 -45.23
CA GLY A 234 50.23 6.45 -44.18
C GLY A 234 50.00 7.95 -44.45
N LEU A 235 51.08 8.70 -44.69
CA LEU A 235 51.01 10.13 -45.03
C LEU A 235 50.12 10.40 -46.26
N ALA A 236 50.23 9.59 -47.31
CA ALA A 236 49.41 9.74 -48.51
C ALA A 236 47.91 9.52 -48.22
N VAL A 237 47.56 8.53 -47.39
CA VAL A 237 46.18 8.27 -46.97
C VAL A 237 45.65 9.44 -46.14
N THR A 238 46.42 9.94 -45.17
CA THR A 238 46.03 11.10 -44.35
C THR A 238 45.82 12.34 -45.23
N MET A 239 46.69 12.58 -46.20
CA MET A 239 46.54 13.68 -47.15
C MET A 239 45.29 13.54 -48.02
N GLU A 240 44.94 12.34 -48.47
CA GLU A 240 43.70 12.13 -49.25
C GLU A 240 42.45 12.30 -48.38
N VAL A 241 42.45 11.84 -47.13
CA VAL A 241 41.36 12.10 -46.16
C VAL A 241 41.17 13.60 -45.95
N LEU A 242 42.26 14.34 -45.71
CA LEU A 242 42.23 15.80 -45.57
C LEU A 242 41.67 16.48 -46.82
N LYS A 243 42.06 16.00 -48.01
CA LYS A 243 41.55 16.50 -49.29
C LYS A 243 40.05 16.25 -49.44
N VAL A 244 39.55 15.08 -49.04
CA VAL A 244 38.11 14.76 -49.06
C VAL A 244 37.33 15.67 -48.12
N ILE A 245 37.81 15.88 -46.89
CA ILE A 245 37.20 16.79 -45.91
C ILE A 245 37.17 18.22 -46.46
N SER A 246 38.27 18.67 -47.09
CA SER A 246 38.33 20.03 -47.68
C SER A 246 37.34 20.25 -48.82
N LYS A 247 37.01 19.20 -49.60
CA LYS A 247 36.02 19.27 -50.68
C LYS A 247 34.58 19.34 -50.20
N GLN A 248 34.31 18.91 -48.96
CA GLN A 248 32.97 18.94 -48.36
C GLN A 248 32.67 20.28 -47.67
N ARG A 249 33.68 21.13 -47.43
CA ARG A 249 33.46 22.55 -47.09
C ARG A 249 33.29 23.35 -48.39
N PRO A 250 32.18 24.07 -48.62
CA PRO A 250 32.13 25.06 -49.69
C PRO A 250 33.22 26.10 -49.40
N ALA A 251 34.01 26.44 -50.42
CA ALA A 251 35.06 27.44 -50.31
C ALA A 251 34.47 28.73 -49.71
N ALA A 252 34.85 29.05 -48.47
CA ALA A 252 34.48 30.30 -47.84
C ALA A 252 34.96 31.43 -48.75
N GLY A 253 34.00 32.23 -49.22
CA GLY A 253 34.18 33.18 -50.30
C GLY A 253 35.30 34.18 -50.05
N ASN A 254 36.13 34.36 -51.06
CA ASN A 254 36.82 35.62 -51.29
C ASN A 254 35.75 36.68 -51.59
N GLY A 255 35.38 37.45 -50.57
CA GLY A 255 34.67 38.72 -50.72
C GLY A 255 35.59 39.85 -50.28
N THR A 256 36.16 40.52 -51.28
CA THR A 256 36.82 41.83 -51.14
C THR A 256 35.78 42.94 -51.16
N HIS A 257 36.12 44.04 -50.46
CA HIS A 257 35.38 45.31 -50.23
C HIS A 257 34.44 45.37 -49.03
#